data_AF-A0A819MGK0-F1
#
_entry.id   AF-A0A819MGK0-F1
#
_cell.length_a   1.000
_cell.length_b   1.000
_cell.length_c   1.000
_cell.angle_alpha   90.00
_cell.angle_beta   90.00
_cell.angle_gamma   90.00
#
_symmetry.space_group_name_H-M   'P 1'
#
loop_
_entity.id
_entity.type
_entity.pdbx_description
1 polymer ?
#
loop_
_entity_poly.entity_id
_entity_poly.type
_entity_poly.pdbx_seq_one_letter_code
_entity_poly.pdbx_strand_id
1 'polypeptide(L)'
;MTQDINTLLRPPHFAPMSAYLILSNIDSALAFYEKAFGFKIKEKVPNKSGQTIHAEMLYSDQVIMFGPEGACGSIFIMTFLELCTSIAITGIVFNLGKIASLAEFHQKSLQFLWIPDNTDQKIWLSWYYPPPIHLHIGDQWQLHIKTKTAQTRWLIAQNINSQGSVQMDFKNQLIQKNHWAYPINHIREIIYTHLKNTLGSNHSTLGFICALTIGVRNDITEIQWNDLRATGTNHLMAIAGLHIGFMALIIYSLFNFLWRRWSVLILLLPAQQAATLASLMAAIIYSALAGFSLPTERAVIMLTVFLITKLHRVKISVWGSYFLAIFIILAIHPLCLLTATFWLSFTAVGLLIYGNSNRIGRLTLWQHWTRAQWIMALGLTPLGFLFFQQAYFLISAGF
;
A
#
# COMPACT_ATOMS: atom_id res chain seq x y z
N MET A 1 43.10 -15.09 -12.96
CA MET A 1 42.42 -16.09 -13.82
C MET A 1 41.20 -15.43 -14.43
N THR A 2 41.40 -14.77 -15.56
CA THR A 2 40.36 -14.21 -16.43
C THR A 2 39.77 -15.38 -17.21
N GLN A 3 38.62 -15.89 -16.79
CA GLN A 3 37.83 -16.80 -17.62
C GLN A 3 37.01 -15.97 -18.60
N ASP A 4 37.19 -16.28 -19.87
CA ASP A 4 36.64 -15.61 -21.04
C ASP A 4 35.11 -15.44 -21.00
N ILE A 5 34.67 -14.19 -21.17
CA ILE A 5 33.27 -13.73 -21.28
C ILE A 5 32.60 -14.25 -22.57
N ASN A 6 33.36 -14.87 -23.49
CA ASN A 6 32.90 -15.27 -24.82
C ASN A 6 32.25 -16.67 -24.91
N THR A 7 32.08 -17.39 -23.80
CA THR A 7 31.54 -18.77 -23.81
C THR A 7 30.02 -18.88 -23.57
N LEU A 8 29.30 -17.78 -23.40
CA LEU A 8 27.83 -17.75 -23.29
C LEU A 8 27.13 -17.45 -24.64
N LEU A 9 27.70 -17.91 -25.76
CA LEU A 9 27.04 -17.79 -27.06
C LEU A 9 25.82 -18.72 -27.11
N ARG A 10 24.65 -18.10 -27.26
CA ARG A 10 23.35 -18.74 -27.50
C ARG A 10 23.47 -19.79 -28.61
N PRO A 11 22.84 -20.99 -28.49
CA PRO A 11 22.85 -21.96 -29.57
C PRO A 11 22.27 -21.32 -30.84
N PRO A 12 22.86 -21.55 -32.03
CA PRO A 12 22.57 -20.80 -33.25
C PRO A 12 21.11 -20.90 -33.76
N HIS A 13 20.31 -21.81 -33.22
CA HIS A 13 18.91 -22.05 -33.61
C HIS A 13 17.87 -21.47 -32.64
N PHE A 14 18.28 -20.75 -31.60
CA PHE A 14 17.35 -20.09 -30.68
C PHE A 14 17.18 -18.62 -31.05
N ALA A 15 15.97 -18.27 -31.51
CA ALA A 15 15.58 -16.87 -31.66
C ALA A 15 15.59 -16.16 -30.29
N PRO A 16 15.83 -14.84 -30.23
CA PRO A 16 15.78 -14.06 -28.98
C PRO A 16 14.42 -14.13 -28.27
N MET A 17 13.36 -14.44 -29.01
CA MET A 17 12.00 -14.70 -28.53
C MET A 17 11.48 -15.94 -29.26
N SER A 18 11.05 -16.97 -28.54
CA SER A 18 10.36 -18.14 -29.08
C SER A 18 8.90 -18.13 -28.64
N ALA A 19 7.98 -18.39 -29.55
CA ALA A 19 6.56 -18.51 -29.21
C ALA A 19 6.32 -19.73 -28.31
N TYR A 20 5.54 -19.54 -27.25
CA TYR A 20 5.12 -20.61 -26.33
C TYR A 20 3.60 -20.75 -26.38
N LEU A 21 3.11 -21.90 -26.82
CA LEU A 21 1.69 -22.20 -26.99
C LEU A 21 1.20 -23.07 -25.84
N ILE A 22 0.17 -22.59 -25.13
CA ILE A 22 -0.49 -23.30 -24.04
C ILE A 22 -1.71 -24.00 -24.62
N LEU A 23 -1.81 -25.32 -24.42
CA LEU A 23 -2.82 -26.17 -25.04
C LEU A 23 -3.41 -27.15 -24.03
N SER A 24 -4.70 -27.45 -24.14
CA SER A 24 -5.34 -28.47 -23.31
C SER A 24 -4.92 -29.91 -23.69
N ASN A 25 -4.60 -30.16 -24.97
CA ASN A 25 -4.11 -31.46 -25.45
C ASN A 25 -2.94 -31.28 -26.43
N ILE A 26 -1.73 -31.53 -25.93
CA ILE A 26 -0.47 -31.34 -26.68
C ILE A 26 -0.36 -32.36 -27.81
N ASP A 27 -0.66 -33.62 -27.56
CA ASP A 27 -0.41 -34.69 -28.54
C ASP A 27 -1.27 -34.50 -29.80
N SER A 28 -2.53 -34.09 -29.64
CA SER A 28 -3.39 -33.74 -30.78
C SER A 28 -2.91 -32.49 -31.53
N ALA A 29 -2.36 -31.52 -30.82
CA ALA A 29 -1.88 -30.29 -31.43
C ALA A 29 -0.58 -30.52 -32.21
N LEU A 30 0.37 -31.28 -31.64
CA LEU A 30 1.60 -31.68 -32.35
C LEU A 30 1.27 -32.39 -33.66
N ALA A 31 0.34 -33.36 -33.63
CA ALA A 31 -0.10 -34.08 -34.82
C ALA A 31 -0.78 -33.15 -35.86
N PHE A 32 -1.55 -32.17 -35.39
CA PHE A 32 -2.16 -31.16 -36.26
C PHE A 32 -1.10 -30.26 -36.92
N TYR A 33 -0.16 -29.70 -36.15
CA TYR A 33 0.87 -28.80 -36.70
C TYR A 33 1.86 -29.53 -37.61
N GLU A 34 2.17 -30.79 -37.32
CA GLU A 34 2.96 -31.65 -38.20
C GLU A 34 2.25 -31.88 -39.55
N LYS A 35 0.95 -32.21 -39.51
CA LYS A 35 0.18 -32.54 -40.72
C LYS A 35 -0.26 -31.32 -41.54
N ALA A 36 -0.65 -30.23 -40.88
CA ALA A 36 -1.20 -29.06 -41.53
C ALA A 36 -0.12 -28.08 -42.01
N PHE A 37 0.99 -27.96 -41.27
CA PHE A 37 2.02 -26.95 -41.53
C PHE A 37 3.42 -27.55 -41.73
N GLY A 38 3.58 -28.87 -41.65
CA GLY A 38 4.87 -29.54 -41.87
C GLY A 38 5.89 -29.32 -40.76
N PHE A 39 5.44 -29.00 -39.54
CA PHE A 39 6.33 -28.81 -38.39
C PHE A 39 7.04 -30.12 -38.05
N LYS A 40 8.32 -30.06 -37.67
CA LYS A 40 9.09 -31.25 -37.23
C LYS A 40 9.22 -31.28 -35.71
N ILE A 41 8.91 -32.40 -35.09
CA ILE A 41 9.12 -32.56 -33.63
C ILE A 41 10.62 -32.67 -33.36
N LYS A 42 11.15 -31.76 -32.55
CA LYS A 42 12.56 -31.73 -32.15
C LYS A 42 12.76 -32.44 -30.82
N GLU A 43 11.92 -32.15 -29.83
CA GLU A 43 12.01 -32.74 -28.50
C GLU A 43 10.63 -32.89 -27.88
N LYS A 44 10.41 -33.97 -27.14
CA LYS A 44 9.16 -34.25 -26.44
C LYS A 44 9.50 -34.81 -25.07
N VAL A 45 9.12 -34.09 -24.01
CA VAL A 45 9.42 -34.45 -22.62
C VAL A 45 8.14 -35.01 -21.98
N PRO A 46 8.08 -36.32 -21.70
CA PRO A 46 6.96 -36.92 -20.98
C PRO A 46 7.11 -36.76 -19.46
N ASN A 47 5.98 -36.69 -18.76
CA ASN A 47 5.89 -36.80 -17.30
C ASN A 47 6.01 -38.27 -16.86
N LYS A 48 6.18 -38.51 -15.55
CA LYS A 48 6.17 -39.85 -14.93
C LYS A 48 4.91 -40.68 -15.24
N SER A 49 3.82 -40.02 -15.63
CA SER A 49 2.54 -40.64 -16.05
C SER A 49 2.40 -40.84 -17.57
N GLY A 50 3.46 -40.59 -18.35
CA GLY A 50 3.47 -40.76 -19.82
C GLY A 50 2.85 -39.62 -20.62
N GLN A 51 2.25 -38.61 -19.98
CA GLN A 51 1.70 -37.42 -20.64
C GLN A 51 2.78 -36.38 -20.94
N THR A 52 2.74 -35.77 -22.12
CA THR A 52 3.68 -34.73 -22.56
C THR A 52 3.55 -33.47 -21.71
N ILE A 53 4.65 -33.01 -21.10
CA ILE A 53 4.68 -31.77 -20.30
C ILE A 53 5.36 -30.61 -21.02
N HIS A 54 6.19 -30.91 -22.01
CA HIS A 54 6.85 -29.93 -22.87
C HIS A 54 7.14 -30.58 -24.22
N ALA A 55 6.92 -29.85 -25.31
CA ALA A 55 7.33 -30.26 -26.64
C ALA A 55 7.89 -29.07 -27.42
N GLU A 56 8.94 -29.34 -28.20
CA GLU A 56 9.55 -28.39 -29.12
C GLU A 56 9.30 -28.86 -30.55
N MET A 57 8.74 -27.99 -31.38
CA MET A 57 8.67 -28.21 -32.82
C MET A 57 9.49 -27.17 -33.57
N LEU A 58 10.04 -27.58 -34.71
CA LEU A 58 10.81 -26.75 -35.61
C LEU A 58 9.98 -26.40 -36.84
N TYR A 59 9.90 -25.10 -37.14
CA TYR A 59 9.25 -24.56 -38.33
C TYR A 59 10.15 -23.50 -38.97
N SER A 60 10.57 -23.73 -40.21
CA SER A 60 11.40 -22.78 -40.98
C SER A 60 12.58 -22.20 -40.18
N ASP A 61 13.33 -23.09 -39.50
CA ASP A 61 14.49 -22.77 -38.64
C ASP A 61 14.19 -22.10 -37.29
N GLN A 62 12.93 -21.98 -36.91
CA GLN A 62 12.51 -21.48 -35.59
C GLN A 62 11.96 -22.58 -34.70
N VAL A 63 12.32 -22.53 -33.41
CA VAL A 63 11.80 -23.42 -32.38
C VAL A 63 10.56 -22.80 -31.74
N ILE A 64 9.45 -23.53 -31.79
CA ILE A 64 8.19 -23.19 -31.13
C ILE A 64 7.95 -24.20 -30.01
N MET A 65 7.61 -23.70 -28.83
CA MET A 65 7.43 -24.49 -27.62
C MET A 65 5.94 -24.70 -27.33
N PHE A 66 5.59 -25.88 -26.84
CA PHE A 66 4.22 -26.29 -26.52
C PHE A 66 4.16 -26.87 -25.10
N GLY A 67 3.17 -26.44 -24.31
CA GLY A 67 2.96 -26.94 -22.95
C GLY A 67 1.48 -27.08 -22.59
N PRO A 68 1.14 -27.91 -21.59
CA PRO A 68 -0.24 -28.13 -21.21
C PRO A 68 -0.80 -26.96 -20.38
N GLU A 69 -2.11 -26.76 -20.42
CA GLU A 69 -2.82 -25.89 -19.49
C GLU A 69 -2.52 -26.33 -18.04
N GLY A 70 -1.91 -25.44 -17.25
CA GLY A 70 -1.54 -25.72 -15.87
C GLY A 70 -0.15 -26.34 -15.66
N ALA A 71 0.67 -26.57 -16.71
CA ALA A 71 2.07 -26.87 -16.49
C ALA A 71 2.78 -25.69 -15.81
N CYS A 72 3.41 -25.97 -14.67
CA CYS A 72 4.29 -25.08 -13.90
C CYS A 72 5.44 -24.43 -14.70
N GLY A 73 5.63 -24.77 -15.98
CA GLY A 73 6.64 -24.19 -16.87
C GLY A 73 6.39 -22.73 -17.27
N SER A 74 5.16 -22.22 -17.17
CA SER A 74 4.86 -20.81 -17.46
C SER A 74 5.49 -19.84 -16.45
N ILE A 75 5.77 -20.29 -15.22
CA ILE A 75 6.53 -19.49 -14.24
C ILE A 75 8.03 -19.65 -14.51
N PHE A 76 8.51 -20.85 -14.84
CA PHE A 76 9.95 -21.11 -14.97
C PHE A 76 10.58 -20.54 -16.27
N ILE A 77 9.86 -20.56 -17.40
CA ILE A 77 10.37 -20.06 -18.69
C ILE A 77 10.15 -18.54 -18.85
N MET A 78 9.07 -17.97 -18.28
CA MET A 78 9.02 -16.50 -18.12
C MET A 78 10.15 -16.00 -17.21
N THR A 79 10.51 -16.77 -16.17
CA THR A 79 11.66 -16.43 -15.32
C THR A 79 12.98 -16.45 -16.12
N PHE A 80 13.11 -17.33 -17.12
CA PHE A 80 14.34 -17.44 -17.94
C PHE A 80 14.44 -16.38 -19.06
N LEU A 81 13.31 -16.01 -19.69
CA LEU A 81 13.28 -14.89 -20.66
C LEU A 81 13.32 -13.51 -20.00
N GLU A 82 12.74 -13.35 -18.80
CA GLU A 82 13.00 -12.16 -17.96
C GLU A 82 14.46 -12.10 -17.48
N LEU A 83 15.15 -13.24 -17.36
CA LEU A 83 16.56 -13.28 -16.94
C LEU A 83 17.51 -12.62 -17.97
N CYS A 84 17.19 -12.70 -19.26
CA CYS A 84 18.06 -12.15 -20.31
C CYS A 84 17.80 -10.67 -20.63
N THR A 85 16.61 -10.14 -20.34
CA THR A 85 16.28 -8.71 -20.57
C THR A 85 16.40 -7.84 -19.31
N SER A 86 16.65 -8.44 -18.14
CA SER A 86 16.82 -7.73 -16.86
C SER A 86 18.26 -7.60 -16.38
N ILE A 87 19.22 -7.35 -17.28
CA ILE A 87 20.55 -6.81 -16.91
C ILE A 87 20.40 -5.30 -16.62
N ALA A 88 19.46 -4.97 -15.74
CA ALA A 88 19.31 -3.70 -15.08
C ALA A 88 19.13 -4.02 -13.59
N ILE A 89 20.26 -4.34 -12.95
CA ILE A 89 20.45 -4.36 -11.49
C ILE A 89 19.50 -5.33 -10.75
N THR A 90 19.57 -6.63 -11.05
CA THR A 90 18.97 -7.68 -10.19
C THR A 90 20.05 -8.25 -9.26
N GLY A 91 20.26 -7.60 -8.11
CA GLY A 91 21.07 -8.16 -7.04
C GLY A 91 20.27 -9.24 -6.31
N ILE A 92 20.65 -10.50 -6.50
CA ILE A 92 20.25 -11.61 -5.62
C ILE A 92 21.11 -11.46 -4.35
N VAL A 93 20.51 -11.07 -3.23
CA VAL A 93 21.26 -10.84 -1.98
C VAL A 93 20.59 -11.59 -0.84
N PHE A 94 21.35 -12.46 -0.17
CA PHE A 94 21.00 -12.91 1.18
C PHE A 94 21.24 -11.75 2.12
N ASN A 95 20.17 -11.19 2.66
CA ASN A 95 20.31 -10.07 3.57
C ASN A 95 19.52 -10.37 4.84
N LEU A 96 20.18 -10.07 5.96
CA LEU A 96 19.53 -9.93 7.25
C LEU A 96 18.65 -8.70 7.19
N GLY A 97 17.43 -8.81 7.68
CA GLY A 97 16.58 -7.63 7.81
C GLY A 97 15.36 -7.89 8.67
N LYS A 98 14.69 -6.80 8.99
CA LYS A 98 13.55 -6.75 9.91
C LYS A 98 12.27 -6.56 9.14
N ILE A 99 11.21 -7.20 9.62
CA ILE A 99 9.84 -6.96 9.14
C ILE A 99 9.31 -5.70 9.80
N ALA A 100 9.05 -4.67 8.99
CA ALA A 100 8.70 -3.33 9.44
C ALA A 100 7.19 -3.04 9.39
N SER A 101 6.39 -3.83 8.66
CA SER A 101 4.94 -3.66 8.57
C SER A 101 4.19 -4.95 8.90
N LEU A 102 2.90 -4.82 9.20
CA LEU A 102 1.99 -5.96 9.27
C LEU A 102 1.96 -6.66 7.90
N ALA A 103 1.98 -7.98 7.92
CA ALA A 103 1.86 -8.78 6.72
C ALA A 103 0.45 -8.65 6.13
N GLU A 104 0.37 -8.18 4.89
CA GLU A 104 -0.88 -8.06 4.14
C GLU A 104 -1.05 -9.25 3.21
N PHE A 105 -2.15 -10.00 3.36
CA PHE A 105 -2.43 -11.12 2.48
C PHE A 105 -3.17 -10.59 1.25
N HIS A 106 -2.54 -10.67 0.09
CA HIS A 106 -3.14 -10.27 -1.17
C HIS A 106 -3.22 -11.49 -2.11
N GLN A 107 -4.43 -12.03 -2.28
CA GLN A 107 -4.76 -13.20 -3.12
C GLN A 107 -3.97 -14.48 -2.82
N LYS A 108 -2.70 -14.56 -3.27
CA LYS A 108 -1.79 -15.72 -3.16
C LYS A 108 -0.39 -15.35 -2.65
N SER A 109 -0.17 -14.09 -2.29
CA SER A 109 1.11 -13.57 -1.79
C SER A 109 0.93 -12.84 -0.48
N LEU A 110 1.83 -13.10 0.45
CA LEU A 110 1.96 -12.33 1.68
C LEU A 110 2.93 -11.17 1.43
N GLN A 111 2.44 -9.94 1.53
CA GLN A 111 3.20 -8.73 1.24
C GLN A 111 3.57 -8.01 2.53
N PHE A 112 4.81 -7.52 2.63
CA PHE A 112 5.27 -6.80 3.80
C PHE A 112 6.44 -5.87 3.45
N LEU A 113 6.58 -4.83 4.26
CA LEU A 113 7.72 -3.93 4.23
C LEU A 113 8.89 -4.59 4.97
N TRP A 114 10.02 -4.68 4.29
CA TRP A 114 11.26 -5.24 4.82
C TRP A 114 12.37 -4.21 4.76
N ILE A 115 13.16 -4.13 5.84
CA ILE A 115 14.29 -3.22 5.96
C ILE A 115 15.55 -4.06 6.23
N PRO A 116 16.52 -4.09 5.31
CA PRO A 116 17.79 -4.78 5.51
C PRO A 116 18.59 -4.15 6.67
N ASP A 117 19.28 -4.93 7.49
CA ASP A 117 20.10 -4.38 8.58
C ASP A 117 21.33 -3.59 8.06
N ASN A 118 21.79 -3.87 6.83
CA ASN A 118 22.93 -3.18 6.21
C ASN A 118 22.54 -1.87 5.50
N THR A 119 21.26 -1.62 5.26
CA THR A 119 20.80 -0.43 4.53
C THR A 119 19.45 0.03 5.05
N ASP A 120 19.30 1.31 5.37
CA ASP A 120 18.00 1.92 5.74
C ASP A 120 17.01 2.04 4.57
N GLN A 121 17.24 1.31 3.47
CA GLN A 121 16.37 1.29 2.31
C GLN A 121 15.16 0.41 2.58
N LYS A 122 13.97 0.98 2.39
CA LYS A 122 12.70 0.27 2.49
C LYS A 122 12.46 -0.55 1.22
N ILE A 123 12.13 -1.83 1.39
CA ILE A 123 11.88 -2.76 0.30
C ILE A 123 10.51 -3.40 0.48
N TRP A 124 9.68 -3.32 -0.56
CA TRP A 124 8.37 -3.99 -0.57
C TRP A 124 8.52 -5.44 -1.03
N LEU A 125 8.30 -6.41 -0.14
CA LEU A 125 8.46 -7.84 -0.47
C LEU A 125 7.13 -8.54 -0.66
N SER A 126 7.11 -9.47 -1.61
CA SER A 126 6.00 -10.41 -1.85
C SER A 126 6.48 -11.85 -1.70
N TRP A 127 5.95 -12.54 -0.70
CA TRP A 127 6.22 -13.96 -0.45
C TRP A 127 5.10 -14.81 -1.04
N TYR A 128 5.42 -15.55 -2.10
CA TYR A 128 4.50 -16.48 -2.75
C TYR A 128 4.61 -17.87 -2.10
N TYR A 129 3.46 -18.51 -1.91
CA TYR A 129 3.16 -19.79 -1.26
C TYR A 129 4.26 -20.88 -1.14
N PRO A 130 4.44 -21.56 0.02
CA PRO A 130 3.72 -21.37 1.28
C PRO A 130 4.38 -20.30 2.17
N PRO A 131 3.64 -19.29 2.65
CA PRO A 131 4.15 -18.36 3.63
C PRO A 131 4.35 -19.06 4.99
N PRO A 132 5.37 -18.71 5.78
CA PRO A 132 5.52 -19.23 7.13
C PRO A 132 4.31 -18.82 7.99
N ILE A 133 3.88 -19.75 8.86
CA ILE A 133 2.61 -19.69 9.60
C ILE A 133 2.60 -18.53 10.63
N HIS A 134 3.77 -18.01 11.02
CA HIS A 134 3.91 -16.96 12.02
C HIS A 134 5.00 -15.96 11.62
N LEU A 135 4.60 -14.87 10.93
CA LEU A 135 5.44 -13.69 10.71
C LEU A 135 4.99 -12.60 11.67
N HIS A 136 5.80 -12.29 12.67
CA HIS A 136 5.53 -11.19 13.58
C HIS A 136 6.32 -9.95 13.21
N ILE A 137 5.76 -8.78 13.55
CA ILE A 137 6.42 -7.52 13.29
C ILE A 137 7.64 -7.38 14.20
N GLY A 138 8.77 -6.94 13.62
CA GLY A 138 10.04 -6.80 14.33
C GLY A 138 10.91 -8.07 14.33
N ASP A 139 10.41 -9.19 13.82
CA ASP A 139 11.25 -10.39 13.64
C ASP A 139 12.38 -10.13 12.64
N GLN A 140 13.57 -10.59 12.98
CA GLN A 140 14.73 -10.62 12.09
C GLN A 140 14.74 -11.93 11.32
N TRP A 141 14.66 -11.81 10.00
CA TRP A 141 14.69 -12.93 9.07
C TRP A 141 15.90 -12.80 8.15
N GLN A 142 16.53 -13.94 7.88
CA GLN A 142 17.40 -14.09 6.72
C GLN A 142 16.55 -14.57 5.57
N LEU A 143 16.41 -13.76 4.52
CA LEU A 143 15.61 -14.08 3.36
C LEU A 143 16.45 -14.04 2.09
N HIS A 144 16.19 -15.00 1.21
CA HIS A 144 16.69 -15.00 -0.15
C HIS A 144 15.71 -14.20 -1.03
N ILE A 145 16.13 -13.03 -1.49
CA ILE A 145 15.24 -12.07 -2.15
C ILE A 145 15.74 -11.76 -3.56
N LYS A 146 14.81 -11.73 -4.53
CA LYS A 146 15.02 -11.13 -5.85
C LYS A 146 14.37 -9.75 -5.87
N THR A 147 15.16 -8.68 -5.99
CA THR A 147 14.67 -7.30 -6.05
C THR A 147 14.60 -6.79 -7.49
N LYS A 148 13.67 -5.88 -7.74
CA LYS A 148 13.50 -5.06 -8.94
C LYS A 148 13.29 -3.60 -8.47
N THR A 149 13.67 -2.63 -9.29
CA THR A 149 13.42 -1.20 -8.99
C THR A 149 11.92 -0.92 -8.92
N ALA A 150 11.48 -0.11 -7.94
CA ALA A 150 10.08 0.25 -7.79
C ALA A 150 9.61 1.10 -8.99
N GLN A 151 8.63 0.60 -9.74
CA GLN A 151 8.07 1.30 -10.90
C GLN A 151 6.79 2.08 -10.56
N THR A 152 6.10 1.71 -9.48
CA THR A 152 4.81 2.31 -9.14
C THR A 152 5.01 3.64 -8.41
N ARG A 153 4.27 4.67 -8.85
CA ARG A 153 4.31 6.02 -8.25
C ARG A 153 4.03 6.03 -6.75
N TRP A 154 3.20 5.10 -6.27
CA TRP A 154 2.86 4.98 -4.86
C TRP A 154 4.04 4.49 -4.00
N LEU A 155 4.82 3.50 -4.46
CA LEU A 155 6.02 3.03 -3.75
C LEU A 155 7.06 4.16 -3.66
N ILE A 156 7.31 4.83 -4.78
CA ILE A 156 8.26 5.95 -4.86
C ILE A 156 7.83 7.10 -3.93
N ALA A 157 6.53 7.42 -3.88
CA ALA A 157 6.00 8.44 -2.99
C ALA A 157 6.18 8.11 -1.49
N GLN A 158 6.27 6.83 -1.13
CA GLN A 158 6.56 6.37 0.24
C GLN A 158 8.05 6.20 0.54
N ASN A 159 8.92 6.64 -0.38
CA ASN A 159 10.37 6.44 -0.31
C ASN A 159 10.76 4.94 -0.28
N ILE A 160 9.97 4.11 -0.99
CA ILE A 160 10.24 2.68 -1.19
C ILE A 160 10.82 2.53 -2.59
N ASN A 161 12.13 2.31 -2.67
CA ASN A 161 12.88 2.37 -3.93
C ASN A 161 12.92 1.04 -4.68
N SER A 162 12.61 -0.06 -4.00
CA SER A 162 12.67 -1.41 -4.58
C SER A 162 11.49 -2.27 -4.15
N GLN A 163 11.02 -3.09 -5.09
CA GLN A 163 10.04 -4.14 -4.87
C GLN A 163 10.73 -5.49 -5.12
N GLY A 164 10.44 -6.50 -4.31
CA GLY A 164 11.07 -7.80 -4.45
C GLY A 164 10.14 -8.96 -4.16
N SER A 165 10.58 -10.16 -4.54
CA SER A 165 9.91 -11.40 -4.17
C SER A 165 10.87 -12.30 -3.40
N VAL A 166 10.34 -12.92 -2.34
CA VAL A 166 11.07 -13.92 -1.55
C VAL A 166 11.11 -15.21 -2.36
N GLN A 167 12.32 -15.67 -2.64
CA GLN A 167 12.56 -16.95 -3.33
C GLN A 167 12.43 -18.10 -2.34
N MET A 168 12.00 -19.25 -2.84
CA MET A 168 11.98 -20.49 -2.06
C MET A 168 13.40 -21.00 -1.87
N ASP A 169 13.93 -20.83 -0.67
CA ASP A 169 15.23 -21.33 -0.29
C ASP A 169 15.18 -21.90 1.12
N PHE A 170 15.87 -23.03 1.34
CA PHE A 170 16.02 -23.68 2.64
C PHE A 170 16.80 -22.82 3.65
N LYS A 171 17.49 -21.79 3.16
CA LYS A 171 18.20 -20.80 3.98
C LYS A 171 17.31 -19.72 4.58
N ASN A 172 16.02 -19.68 4.22
CA ASN A 172 15.08 -18.73 4.81
C ASN A 172 14.80 -19.12 6.27
N GLN A 173 15.40 -18.39 7.20
CA GLN A 173 15.33 -18.74 8.63
C GLN A 173 15.06 -17.49 9.48
N LEU A 174 14.24 -17.69 10.51
CA LEU A 174 14.04 -16.72 11.59
C LEU A 174 15.29 -16.75 12.47
N ILE A 175 15.97 -15.61 12.60
CA ILE A 175 17.18 -15.49 13.40
C ILE A 175 16.86 -15.06 14.81
N GLN A 176 16.07 -14.00 14.95
CA GLN A 176 15.75 -13.44 16.26
C GLN A 176 14.35 -12.86 16.27
N LYS A 177 13.60 -13.19 17.33
CA LYS A 177 12.34 -12.53 17.64
C LYS A 177 12.63 -11.22 18.34
N ASN A 178 12.36 -10.09 17.69
CA ASN A 178 12.57 -8.77 18.29
C ASN A 178 11.37 -7.85 18.07
N HIS A 179 10.27 -8.19 18.74
CA HIS A 179 9.00 -7.47 18.71
C HIS A 179 9.10 -5.97 19.09
N TRP A 180 10.19 -5.56 19.77
CA TRP A 180 10.40 -4.18 20.24
C TRP A 180 11.09 -3.29 19.22
N ALA A 181 11.56 -3.82 18.08
CA ALA A 181 12.15 -3.01 17.02
C ALA A 181 11.13 -2.02 16.42
N TYR A 182 9.84 -2.38 16.39
CA TYR A 182 8.74 -1.55 15.91
C TYR A 182 7.54 -1.58 16.87
N PRO A 183 7.60 -0.88 18.01
CA PRO A 183 6.62 -1.04 19.09
C PRO A 183 5.21 -0.63 18.69
N ILE A 184 5.07 0.42 17.88
CA ILE A 184 3.77 0.91 17.39
C ILE A 184 3.10 -0.14 16.50
N ASN A 185 3.85 -0.73 15.58
CA ASN A 185 3.31 -1.74 14.67
C ASN A 185 3.01 -3.05 15.42
N HIS A 186 3.81 -3.41 16.41
CA HIS A 186 3.51 -4.56 17.26
C HIS A 186 2.21 -4.37 18.07
N ILE A 187 1.96 -3.17 18.61
CA ILE A 187 0.66 -2.86 19.25
C ILE A 187 -0.50 -3.02 18.27
N ARG A 188 -0.33 -2.58 17.01
CA ARG A 188 -1.34 -2.77 15.96
C ARG A 188 -1.59 -4.24 15.66
N GLU A 189 -0.55 -5.07 15.66
CA GLU A 189 -0.65 -6.52 15.51
C GLU A 189 -1.40 -7.17 16.69
N ILE A 190 -1.13 -6.74 17.92
CA ILE A 190 -1.85 -7.21 19.12
C ILE A 190 -3.34 -6.85 19.03
N ILE A 191 -3.66 -5.62 18.65
CA ILE A 191 -5.06 -5.18 18.50
C ILE A 191 -5.73 -5.95 17.36
N TYR A 192 -5.05 -6.15 16.24
CA TYR A 192 -5.58 -6.91 15.12
C TYR A 192 -5.88 -8.37 15.51
N THR A 193 -4.94 -9.04 16.18
CA THR A 193 -5.15 -10.41 16.66
C THR A 193 -6.26 -10.51 17.71
N HIS A 194 -6.37 -9.53 18.61
CA HIS A 194 -7.46 -9.46 19.58
C HIS A 194 -8.83 -9.25 18.91
N LEU A 195 -8.93 -8.35 17.93
CA LEU A 195 -10.14 -8.13 17.15
C LEU A 195 -10.52 -9.40 16.37
N LYS A 196 -9.54 -10.07 15.76
CA LYS A 196 -9.76 -11.31 15.02
C LYS A 196 -10.25 -12.46 15.90
N ASN A 197 -9.71 -12.58 17.11
CA ASN A 197 -10.11 -13.61 18.06
C ASN A 197 -11.50 -13.34 18.68
N THR A 198 -11.86 -12.08 18.88
CA THR A 198 -13.15 -11.68 19.48
C THR A 198 -14.31 -11.71 18.48
N LEU A 199 -14.09 -11.27 17.25
CA LEU A 199 -15.11 -11.23 16.19
C LEU A 199 -15.21 -12.55 15.41
N GLY A 200 -14.19 -13.40 15.46
CA GLY A 200 -14.11 -14.63 14.67
C GLY A 200 -13.70 -14.38 13.21
N SER A 201 -12.90 -15.29 12.65
CA SER A 201 -12.27 -15.13 11.32
C SER A 201 -13.25 -15.10 10.13
N ASN A 202 -14.51 -15.49 10.34
CA ASN A 202 -15.51 -15.62 9.27
C ASN A 202 -16.51 -14.45 9.20
N HIS A 203 -16.37 -13.44 10.05
CA HIS A 203 -17.27 -12.29 10.00
C HIS A 203 -16.87 -11.32 8.87
N SER A 204 -17.79 -11.12 7.92
CA SER A 204 -17.64 -10.18 6.80
C SER A 204 -17.35 -8.74 7.25
N THR A 205 -17.66 -8.38 8.50
CA THR A 205 -17.46 -7.05 9.06
C THR A 205 -16.07 -6.81 9.66
N LEU A 206 -15.26 -7.86 9.87
CA LEU A 206 -13.94 -7.75 10.49
C LEU A 206 -13.04 -6.81 9.69
N GLY A 207 -12.97 -6.99 8.36
CA GLY A 207 -12.18 -6.12 7.48
C GLY A 207 -12.61 -4.64 7.56
N PHE A 208 -13.91 -4.36 7.70
CA PHE A 208 -14.43 -3.01 7.89
C PHE A 208 -13.99 -2.39 9.22
N ILE A 209 -14.15 -3.14 10.31
CA ILE A 209 -13.80 -2.68 11.65
C ILE A 209 -12.30 -2.42 11.74
N CYS A 210 -11.48 -3.37 11.28
CA CYS A 210 -10.02 -3.25 11.30
C CYS A 210 -9.51 -2.07 10.46
N ALA A 211 -10.10 -1.80 9.29
CA ALA A 211 -9.66 -0.66 8.49
C ALA A 211 -10.03 0.68 9.13
N LEU A 212 -11.21 0.79 9.73
CA LEU A 212 -11.67 2.03 10.37
C LEU A 212 -10.97 2.31 11.71
N THR A 213 -10.54 1.28 12.43
CA THR A 213 -9.87 1.43 13.74
C THR A 213 -8.35 1.52 13.65
N ILE A 214 -7.71 0.58 12.96
CA ILE A 214 -6.24 0.44 12.92
C ILE A 214 -5.65 0.60 11.51
N GLY A 215 -6.48 0.90 10.50
CA GLY A 215 -6.05 1.15 9.13
C GLY A 215 -5.71 -0.10 8.34
N VAL A 216 -5.97 -1.30 8.88
CA VAL A 216 -5.64 -2.59 8.26
C VAL A 216 -6.78 -3.06 7.36
N ARG A 217 -6.48 -3.32 6.08
CA ARG A 217 -7.49 -3.62 5.05
C ARG A 217 -7.46 -5.07 4.55
N ASN A 218 -6.68 -5.92 5.20
CA ASN A 218 -6.32 -7.25 4.70
C ASN A 218 -7.51 -8.21 4.55
N ASP A 219 -8.52 -8.07 5.42
CA ASP A 219 -9.67 -8.99 5.44
C ASP A 219 -10.87 -8.49 4.63
N ILE A 220 -10.69 -7.49 3.76
CA ILE A 220 -11.76 -7.00 2.86
C ILE A 220 -11.69 -7.77 1.55
N THR A 221 -12.78 -8.45 1.21
CA THR A 221 -12.89 -9.23 -0.02
C THR A 221 -13.02 -8.33 -1.26
N GLU A 222 -12.65 -8.85 -2.43
CA GLU A 222 -12.83 -8.13 -3.71
C GLU A 222 -14.30 -7.79 -4.01
N ILE A 223 -15.23 -8.63 -3.54
CA ILE A 223 -16.67 -8.38 -3.66
C ILE A 223 -17.04 -7.12 -2.87
N GLN A 224 -16.59 -7.03 -1.62
CA GLN A 224 -16.79 -5.84 -0.79
C GLN A 224 -16.12 -4.59 -1.38
N TRP A 225 -14.95 -4.74 -1.98
CA TRP A 225 -14.31 -3.64 -2.71
C TRP A 225 -15.11 -3.18 -3.92
N ASN A 226 -15.73 -4.11 -4.67
CA ASN A 226 -16.63 -3.77 -5.76
C ASN A 226 -17.87 -3.04 -5.26
N ASP A 227 -18.47 -3.46 -4.16
CA ASP A 227 -19.63 -2.79 -3.56
C ASP A 227 -19.28 -1.36 -3.07
N LEU A 228 -18.11 -1.20 -2.43
CA LEU A 228 -17.60 0.12 -2.03
C LEU A 228 -17.28 1.03 -3.23
N ARG A 229 -16.80 0.45 -4.33
CA ARG A 229 -16.56 1.19 -5.59
C ARG A 229 -17.88 1.60 -6.24
N ALA A 230 -18.86 0.70 -6.30
CA ALA A 230 -20.17 0.95 -6.89
C ALA A 230 -20.95 2.06 -6.13
N THR A 231 -20.84 2.08 -4.81
CA THR A 231 -21.44 3.12 -3.95
C THR A 231 -20.60 4.38 -3.86
N GLY A 232 -19.39 4.41 -4.44
CA GLY A 232 -18.45 5.52 -4.33
C GLY A 232 -17.87 5.73 -2.92
N THR A 233 -18.15 4.85 -1.96
CA THR A 233 -17.74 4.96 -0.55
C THR A 233 -16.33 4.42 -0.26
N ASN A 234 -15.63 3.92 -1.28
CA ASN A 234 -14.24 3.45 -1.19
C ASN A 234 -13.31 4.44 -0.46
N HIS A 235 -13.49 5.75 -0.65
CA HIS A 235 -12.68 6.77 -0.01
C HIS A 235 -12.88 6.88 1.52
N LEU A 236 -14.04 6.45 2.04
CA LEU A 236 -14.31 6.39 3.50
C LEU A 236 -13.51 5.27 4.18
N MET A 237 -13.10 4.27 3.40
CA MET A 237 -12.35 3.12 3.89
C MET A 237 -10.87 3.44 4.16
N ALA A 238 -10.41 4.61 3.71
CA ALA A 238 -9.22 5.23 4.25
C ALA A 238 -9.60 6.00 5.50
N ILE A 239 -8.87 5.79 6.60
CA ILE A 239 -8.98 6.63 7.80
C ILE A 239 -8.89 8.09 7.35
N ALA A 240 -10.06 8.72 7.27
CA ALA A 240 -10.15 10.08 6.77
C ALA A 240 -9.51 10.99 7.81
N GLY A 241 -8.75 12.00 7.38
CA GLY A 241 -8.19 13.01 8.29
C GLY A 241 -9.25 13.68 9.18
N LEU A 242 -10.52 13.60 8.76
CA LEU A 242 -11.70 14.00 9.52
C LEU A 242 -11.90 13.19 10.81
N HIS A 243 -11.64 11.88 10.84
CA HIS A 243 -11.70 11.09 12.09
C HIS A 243 -10.68 11.60 13.11
N ILE A 244 -9.47 11.90 12.64
CA ILE A 244 -8.39 12.47 13.48
C ILE A 244 -8.82 13.85 14.01
N GLY A 245 -9.38 14.70 13.15
CA GLY A 245 -9.88 16.01 13.53
C GLY A 245 -11.02 15.94 14.56
N PHE A 246 -11.99 15.03 14.37
CA PHE A 246 -13.09 14.82 15.31
C PHE A 246 -12.59 14.31 16.67
N MET A 247 -11.69 13.33 16.67
CA MET A 247 -11.09 12.80 17.91
C MET A 247 -10.33 13.90 18.66
N ALA A 248 -9.52 14.69 17.96
CA ALA A 248 -8.82 15.82 18.55
C ALA A 248 -9.78 16.86 19.14
N LEU A 249 -10.90 17.14 18.47
CA LEU A 249 -11.92 18.08 18.94
C LEU A 249 -12.65 17.58 20.20
N ILE A 250 -13.02 16.30 20.24
CA ILE A 250 -13.67 15.68 21.41
C ILE A 250 -12.72 15.75 22.61
N ILE A 251 -11.46 15.35 22.44
CA ILE A 251 -10.46 15.36 23.51
C ILE A 251 -10.17 16.79 23.96
N TYR A 252 -10.01 17.73 23.02
CA TYR A 252 -9.85 19.14 23.35
C TYR A 252 -11.03 19.65 24.18
N SER A 253 -12.28 19.37 23.77
CA SER A 253 -13.48 19.82 24.47
C SER A 253 -13.57 19.22 25.87
N LEU A 254 -13.34 17.90 25.99
CA LEU A 254 -13.39 17.18 27.26
C LEU A 254 -12.33 17.71 28.24
N PHE A 255 -11.06 17.80 27.81
CA PHE A 255 -9.99 18.33 28.65
C PHE A 255 -10.23 19.79 29.01
N ASN A 256 -10.65 20.63 28.06
CA ASN A 256 -10.95 22.02 28.33
C ASN A 256 -12.11 22.18 29.33
N PHE A 257 -13.13 21.32 29.26
CA PHE A 257 -14.24 21.32 30.21
C PHE A 257 -13.81 20.87 31.60
N LEU A 258 -13.08 19.75 31.70
CA LEU A 258 -12.63 19.17 32.96
C LEU A 258 -11.60 20.06 33.67
N TRP A 259 -10.64 20.60 32.91
CA TRP A 259 -9.59 21.49 33.44
C TRP A 259 -10.15 22.80 33.98
N ARG A 260 -11.24 23.31 33.38
CA ARG A 260 -11.96 24.50 33.89
C ARG A 260 -12.72 24.23 35.18
N ARG A 261 -13.00 22.97 35.51
CA ARG A 261 -13.71 22.59 36.74
C ARG A 261 -12.78 22.53 37.95
N TRP A 262 -11.48 22.34 37.73
CA TRP A 262 -10.48 22.26 38.80
C TRP A 262 -9.69 23.56 38.90
N SER A 263 -10.12 24.44 39.81
CA SER A 263 -9.55 25.79 40.02
C SER A 263 -8.04 25.79 40.27
N VAL A 264 -7.52 24.76 40.95
CA VAL A 264 -6.09 24.62 41.26
C VAL A 264 -5.23 24.44 40.00
N LEU A 265 -5.72 23.72 38.99
CA LEU A 265 -4.96 23.43 37.77
C LEU A 265 -4.92 24.61 36.78
N ILE A 266 -5.88 25.52 36.86
CA ILE A 266 -5.94 26.74 36.04
C ILE A 266 -4.78 27.70 36.40
N LEU A 267 -4.32 27.67 37.65
CA LEU A 267 -3.21 28.49 38.15
C LEU A 267 -1.84 28.03 37.60
N LEU A 268 -1.69 26.75 37.25
CA LEU A 268 -0.46 26.18 36.69
C LEU A 268 -0.39 26.34 35.17
N LEU A 269 -1.50 26.06 34.47
CA LEU A 269 -1.55 26.13 33.01
C LEU A 269 -2.96 26.56 32.55
N PRO A 270 -3.08 27.54 31.64
CA PRO A 270 -4.37 27.90 31.06
C PRO A 270 -5.04 26.68 30.43
N ALA A 271 -6.33 26.47 30.74
CA ALA A 271 -7.09 25.30 30.28
C ALA A 271 -7.02 25.06 28.76
N GLN A 272 -6.96 26.14 27.98
CA GLN A 272 -6.80 26.06 26.53
C GLN A 272 -5.46 25.43 26.12
N GLN A 273 -4.37 25.76 26.81
CA GLN A 273 -3.04 25.22 26.50
C GLN A 273 -2.96 23.72 26.85
N ALA A 274 -3.51 23.34 28.01
CA ALA A 274 -3.56 21.95 28.44
C ALA A 274 -4.40 21.11 27.45
N ALA A 275 -5.57 21.63 27.07
CA ALA A 275 -6.43 20.98 26.08
C ALA A 275 -5.79 20.87 24.70
N THR A 276 -5.06 21.91 24.24
CA THR A 276 -4.32 21.82 22.97
C THR A 276 -3.26 20.73 23.01
N LEU A 277 -2.48 20.64 24.10
CA LEU A 277 -1.43 19.64 24.24
C LEU A 277 -2.02 18.23 24.30
N ALA A 278 -3.08 18.03 25.10
CA ALA A 278 -3.79 16.76 25.18
C ALA A 278 -4.36 16.32 23.81
N SER A 279 -4.97 17.25 23.07
CA SER A 279 -5.50 16.95 21.72
C SER A 279 -4.41 16.62 20.71
N LEU A 280 -3.25 17.29 20.80
CA LEU A 280 -2.10 17.03 19.94
C LEU A 280 -1.51 15.66 20.22
N MET A 281 -1.30 15.33 21.50
CA MET A 281 -0.82 14.01 21.90
C MET A 281 -1.77 12.91 21.43
N ALA A 282 -3.07 13.10 21.60
CA ALA A 282 -4.05 12.13 21.14
C ALA A 282 -4.07 11.95 19.61
N ALA A 283 -3.93 13.02 18.84
CA ALA A 283 -3.84 12.95 17.39
C ALA A 283 -2.60 12.19 16.91
N ILE A 284 -1.45 12.42 17.56
CA ILE A 284 -0.19 11.70 17.28
C ILE A 284 -0.34 10.21 17.60
N ILE A 285 -0.87 9.88 18.79
CA ILE A 285 -1.11 8.49 19.21
C ILE A 285 -2.05 7.79 18.23
N TYR A 286 -3.13 8.45 17.82
CA TYR A 286 -4.09 7.86 16.89
C TYR A 286 -3.50 7.68 15.47
N SER A 287 -2.70 8.64 14.99
CA SER A 287 -1.99 8.48 13.71
C SER A 287 -0.94 7.37 13.75
N ALA A 288 -0.27 7.18 14.88
CA ALA A 288 0.63 6.06 15.09
C ALA A 288 -0.15 4.74 15.03
N LEU A 289 -1.30 4.67 15.67
CA LEU A 289 -2.18 3.50 15.65
C LEU A 289 -2.74 3.19 14.25
N ALA A 290 -3.01 4.23 13.45
CA ALA A 290 -3.40 4.12 12.06
C ALA A 290 -2.24 3.70 11.12
N GLY A 291 -1.01 3.60 11.63
CA GLY A 291 0.16 3.16 10.86
C GLY A 291 0.83 4.25 10.02
N PHE A 292 0.67 5.53 10.37
CA PHE A 292 1.23 6.67 9.63
C PHE A 292 0.98 6.59 8.12
N SER A 293 -0.26 6.30 7.74
CA SER A 293 -0.65 6.38 6.34
C SER A 293 -0.46 7.81 5.81
N LEU A 294 -0.18 7.97 4.51
CA LEU A 294 0.01 9.28 3.88
C LEU A 294 -1.12 10.29 4.20
N PRO A 295 -2.42 9.91 4.19
CA PRO A 295 -3.49 10.85 4.57
C PRO A 295 -3.46 11.27 6.04
N THR A 296 -3.14 10.35 6.95
CA THR A 296 -3.14 10.60 8.40
C THR A 296 -1.97 11.49 8.82
N GLU A 297 -0.80 11.29 8.21
CA GLU A 297 0.37 12.13 8.44
C GLU A 297 0.09 13.60 8.09
N ARG A 298 -0.48 13.85 6.90
CA ARG A 298 -0.85 15.21 6.47
C ARG A 298 -1.86 15.85 7.41
N ALA A 299 -2.86 15.09 7.86
CA ALA A 299 -3.86 15.58 8.81
C ALA A 299 -3.24 15.97 10.15
N VAL A 300 -2.33 15.14 10.69
CA VAL A 300 -1.62 15.44 11.94
C VAL A 300 -0.71 16.65 11.78
N ILE A 301 0.03 16.78 10.67
CA ILE A 301 0.90 17.94 10.45
C ILE A 301 0.06 19.23 10.37
N MET A 302 -1.02 19.24 9.59
CA MET A 302 -1.94 20.39 9.52
C MET A 302 -2.53 20.75 10.89
N LEU A 303 -3.00 19.75 11.65
CA LEU A 303 -3.54 19.94 12.99
C LEU A 303 -2.48 20.49 13.94
N THR A 304 -1.25 19.98 13.87
CA THR A 304 -0.12 20.41 14.69
C THR A 304 0.21 21.87 14.43
N VAL A 305 0.35 22.26 13.17
CA VAL A 305 0.61 23.67 12.78
C VAL A 305 -0.52 24.57 13.27
N PHE A 306 -1.78 24.16 13.10
CA PHE A 306 -2.93 24.92 13.58
C PHE A 306 -2.96 25.07 15.11
N LEU A 307 -2.67 24.00 15.86
CA LEU A 307 -2.65 24.04 17.32
C LEU A 307 -1.46 24.83 17.87
N ILE A 308 -0.27 24.73 17.26
CA ILE A 308 0.93 25.48 17.67
C ILE A 308 0.72 26.98 17.44
N THR A 309 0.15 27.37 16.29
CA THR A 309 -0.14 28.79 15.99
C THR A 309 -1.15 29.36 16.99
N LYS A 310 -2.15 28.59 17.38
CA LYS A 310 -3.10 28.94 18.45
C LYS A 310 -2.43 29.03 19.83
N LEU A 311 -1.54 28.10 20.15
CA LEU A 311 -0.84 28.04 21.44
C LEU A 311 0.08 29.24 21.67
N HIS A 312 0.83 29.62 20.63
CA HIS A 312 1.77 30.76 20.66
C HIS A 312 1.07 32.12 20.46
N ARG A 313 -0.26 32.12 20.25
CA ARG A 313 -1.07 33.33 19.99
C ARG A 313 -0.49 34.20 18.85
N VAL A 314 0.19 33.57 17.90
CA VAL A 314 0.75 34.29 16.75
C VAL A 314 -0.43 34.71 15.85
N LYS A 315 -0.46 35.96 15.41
CA LYS A 315 -1.48 36.51 14.51
C LYS A 315 -1.29 36.02 13.07
N ILE A 316 -1.25 34.70 12.86
CA ILE A 316 -1.20 34.10 11.54
C ILE A 316 -2.64 33.92 11.05
N SER A 317 -2.91 34.33 9.82
CA SER A 317 -4.21 34.07 9.17
C SER A 317 -4.40 32.56 8.97
N VAL A 318 -5.63 32.08 8.92
CA VAL A 318 -5.92 30.64 8.67
C VAL A 318 -5.23 30.16 7.38
N TRP A 319 -5.18 31.02 6.36
CA TRP A 319 -4.44 30.79 5.12
C TRP A 319 -2.93 30.70 5.32
N GLY A 320 -2.34 31.53 6.18
CA GLY A 320 -0.92 31.45 6.53
C GLY A 320 -0.56 30.12 7.19
N SER A 321 -1.37 29.64 8.14
CA SER A 321 -1.17 28.32 8.76
C SER A 321 -1.30 27.18 7.75
N TYR A 322 -2.22 27.30 6.78
CA TYR A 322 -2.40 26.34 5.70
C TYR A 322 -1.17 26.25 4.77
N PHE A 323 -0.64 27.39 4.32
CA PHE A 323 0.57 27.41 3.49
C PHE A 323 1.82 26.94 4.25
N LEU A 324 1.92 27.27 5.54
CA LEU A 324 2.99 26.76 6.40
C LEU A 324 2.93 25.22 6.52
N ALA A 325 1.73 24.65 6.66
CA ALA A 325 1.56 23.20 6.69
C ALA A 325 1.95 22.55 5.35
N ILE A 326 1.57 23.14 4.20
CA ILE A 326 2.03 22.67 2.87
C ILE A 326 3.56 22.68 2.80
N PHE A 327 4.19 23.77 3.22
CA PHE A 327 5.64 23.93 3.18
C PHE A 327 6.36 22.85 4.01
N ILE A 328 5.90 22.61 5.24
CA ILE A 328 6.46 21.57 6.11
C ILE A 328 6.28 20.18 5.50
N ILE A 329 5.10 19.85 4.98
CA ILE A 329 4.84 18.55 4.34
C ILE A 329 5.75 18.35 3.13
N LEU A 330 5.95 19.40 2.33
CA LEU A 330 6.78 19.33 1.14
C LEU A 330 8.28 19.24 1.47
N ALA A 331 8.70 19.83 2.59
CA ALA A 331 10.06 19.70 3.10
C ALA A 331 10.37 18.27 3.58
N ILE A 332 9.39 17.58 4.18
CA ILE A 332 9.54 16.20 4.64
C ILE A 332 9.45 15.21 3.46
N HIS A 333 8.45 15.40 2.59
CA HIS A 333 8.17 14.50 1.47
C HIS A 333 7.98 15.25 0.14
N PRO A 334 9.08 15.58 -0.58
CA PRO A 334 9.00 16.36 -1.81
C PRO A 334 8.27 15.61 -2.94
N LEU A 335 8.37 14.27 -2.95
CA LEU A 335 7.75 13.40 -3.94
C LEU A 335 6.22 13.31 -3.81
N CYS A 336 5.62 13.84 -2.74
CA CYS A 336 4.17 13.79 -2.54
C CYS A 336 3.38 14.56 -3.62
N LEU A 337 3.97 15.56 -4.28
CA LEU A 337 3.34 16.32 -5.36
C LEU A 337 2.91 15.46 -6.55
N LEU A 338 3.56 14.31 -6.75
CA LEU A 338 3.28 13.37 -7.83
C LEU A 338 2.01 12.52 -7.58
N THR A 339 1.45 12.60 -6.37
CA THR A 339 0.30 11.78 -5.95
C THR A 339 -1.01 12.55 -6.09
N ALA A 340 -2.03 11.93 -6.70
CA ALA A 340 -3.37 12.52 -6.81
C ALA A 340 -4.01 12.78 -5.44
N THR A 341 -3.73 11.92 -4.45
CA THR A 341 -4.27 12.02 -3.09
C THR A 341 -3.76 13.24 -2.34
N PHE A 342 -2.61 13.79 -2.72
CA PHE A 342 -2.10 15.07 -2.20
C PHE A 342 -3.04 16.19 -2.64
N TRP A 343 -3.19 16.38 -3.95
CA TRP A 343 -3.99 17.47 -4.52
C TRP A 343 -5.44 17.44 -4.04
N LEU A 344 -6.06 16.27 -3.97
CA LEU A 344 -7.42 16.12 -3.43
C LEU A 344 -7.53 16.60 -1.98
N SER A 345 -6.59 16.22 -1.12
CA SER A 345 -6.62 16.57 0.30
C SER A 345 -6.37 18.06 0.54
N PHE A 346 -5.40 18.65 -0.15
CA PHE A 346 -5.09 20.08 0.01
C PHE A 346 -6.19 20.96 -0.56
N THR A 347 -6.76 20.59 -1.71
CA THR A 347 -7.89 21.30 -2.31
C THR A 347 -9.11 21.22 -1.41
N ALA A 348 -9.41 20.05 -0.84
CA ALA A 348 -10.48 19.86 0.14
C ALA A 348 -10.36 20.81 1.34
N VAL A 349 -9.19 20.84 1.98
CA VAL A 349 -8.95 21.71 3.14
C VAL A 349 -9.00 23.19 2.75
N GLY A 350 -8.43 23.56 1.60
CA GLY A 350 -8.47 24.92 1.07
C GLY A 350 -9.90 25.40 0.78
N LEU A 351 -10.73 24.54 0.18
CA LEU A 351 -12.15 24.81 -0.08
C LEU A 351 -12.94 24.98 1.23
N LEU A 352 -12.67 24.15 2.24
CA LEU A 352 -13.31 24.28 3.55
C LEU A 352 -12.88 25.58 4.25
N ILE A 353 -11.61 25.97 4.17
CA ILE A 353 -11.14 27.25 4.71
C ILE A 353 -11.82 28.39 3.98
N TYR A 354 -11.81 28.38 2.64
CA TYR A 354 -12.44 29.40 1.80
C TYR A 354 -13.94 29.53 2.10
N GLY A 355 -14.66 28.41 2.11
CA GLY A 355 -16.09 28.36 2.38
C GLY A 355 -16.49 28.80 3.79
N ASN A 356 -15.57 28.74 4.76
CA ASN A 356 -15.79 29.17 6.13
C ASN A 356 -15.21 30.57 6.45
N SER A 357 -14.27 31.07 5.66
CA SER A 357 -13.75 32.44 5.73
C SER A 357 -14.76 33.44 5.15
N ASN A 358 -14.86 34.66 5.70
CA ASN A 358 -15.88 35.69 5.38
C ASN A 358 -17.32 35.44 5.88
N ARG A 359 -17.49 35.24 7.20
CA ARG A 359 -18.84 35.19 7.81
C ARG A 359 -19.35 36.56 8.22
N ILE A 360 -20.52 36.95 7.69
CA ILE A 360 -21.27 38.15 8.09
C ILE A 360 -22.51 37.77 8.96
N GLY A 361 -22.78 36.48 9.22
CA GLY A 361 -23.95 36.06 10.03
C GLY A 361 -23.86 34.67 10.69
N ARG A 362 -24.75 34.41 11.66
CA ARG A 362 -24.90 33.10 12.34
C ARG A 362 -25.81 32.19 11.51
N LEU A 363 -25.22 31.21 10.82
CA LEU A 363 -25.97 30.15 10.15
C LEU A 363 -26.42 29.08 11.15
N THR A 364 -27.52 28.38 10.85
CA THR A 364 -27.94 27.21 11.63
C THR A 364 -26.96 26.05 11.42
N LEU A 365 -26.91 25.09 12.35
CA LEU A 365 -26.05 23.91 12.19
C LEU A 365 -26.31 23.18 10.87
N TRP A 366 -27.57 23.06 10.46
CA TRP A 366 -27.95 22.37 9.22
C TRP A 366 -27.39 23.05 7.96
N GLN A 367 -27.42 24.38 7.90
CA GLN A 367 -26.86 25.15 6.78
C GLN A 367 -25.33 25.03 6.67
N HIS A 368 -24.63 24.84 7.78
CA HIS A 368 -23.19 24.60 7.75
C HIS A 368 -22.84 23.27 7.11
N TRP A 369 -23.56 22.21 7.46
CA TRP A 369 -23.31 20.87 6.96
C TRP A 369 -23.63 20.75 5.47
N THR A 370 -24.80 21.23 5.05
CA THR A 370 -25.19 21.19 3.63
C THR A 370 -24.26 22.02 2.76
N ARG A 371 -23.88 23.23 3.20
CA ARG A 371 -22.94 24.08 2.45
C ARG A 371 -21.55 23.45 2.34
N ALA A 372 -21.02 22.89 3.43
CA ALA A 372 -19.73 22.21 3.38
C ALA A 372 -19.75 21.05 2.38
N GLN A 373 -20.84 20.28 2.36
CA GLN A 373 -21.03 19.17 1.42
C GLN A 373 -21.06 19.66 -0.04
N TRP A 374 -21.81 20.72 -0.34
CA TRP A 374 -21.89 21.27 -1.70
C TRP A 374 -20.56 21.87 -2.18
N ILE A 375 -19.85 22.59 -1.30
CA ILE A 375 -18.53 23.17 -1.63
C ILE A 375 -17.53 22.06 -1.95
N MET A 376 -17.53 20.99 -1.16
CA MET A 376 -16.66 19.83 -1.37
C MET A 376 -17.03 19.08 -2.66
N ALA A 377 -18.31 18.83 -2.90
CA ALA A 377 -18.78 18.14 -4.10
C ALA A 377 -18.41 18.93 -5.37
N LEU A 378 -18.78 20.22 -5.44
CA LEU A 378 -18.51 21.06 -6.62
C LEU A 378 -17.01 21.35 -6.80
N GLY A 379 -16.26 21.52 -5.72
CA GLY A 379 -14.85 21.85 -5.81
C GLY A 379 -13.94 20.66 -6.13
N LEU A 380 -14.27 19.44 -5.69
CA LEU A 380 -13.43 18.25 -5.90
C LEU A 380 -13.80 17.43 -7.14
N THR A 381 -15.01 17.59 -7.67
CA THR A 381 -15.48 16.93 -8.91
C THR A 381 -14.55 17.13 -10.12
N PRO A 382 -14.10 18.34 -10.48
CA PRO A 382 -13.21 18.51 -11.64
C PRO A 382 -11.85 17.82 -11.41
N LEU A 383 -11.35 17.87 -10.18
CA LEU A 383 -10.07 17.25 -9.83
C LEU A 383 -10.18 15.72 -9.85
N GLY A 384 -11.30 15.17 -9.36
CA GLY A 384 -11.60 13.74 -9.43
C GLY A 384 -11.66 13.24 -10.87
N PHE A 385 -12.30 14.01 -11.76
CA PHE A 385 -12.38 13.68 -13.17
C PHE A 385 -11.00 13.63 -13.85
N LEU A 386 -10.14 14.62 -13.59
CA LEU A 386 -8.80 14.69 -14.17
C LEU A 386 -7.90 13.52 -13.76
N PHE A 387 -7.95 13.09 -12.50
CA PHE A 387 -7.05 12.06 -11.98
C PHE A 387 -7.55 10.63 -12.15
N PHE A 388 -8.86 10.41 -12.08
CA PHE A 388 -9.41 9.05 -12.04
C PHE A 388 -10.16 8.66 -13.33
N GLN A 389 -10.40 9.60 -14.24
CA GLN A 389 -11.20 9.40 -15.48
C GLN A 389 -12.57 8.73 -15.24
N GLN A 390 -13.03 8.71 -13.98
CA GLN A 390 -14.27 8.12 -13.52
C GLN A 390 -15.04 9.23 -12.81
N ALA A 391 -16.19 9.61 -13.36
CA ALA A 391 -17.13 10.47 -12.67
C ALA A 391 -17.80 9.63 -11.57
N TYR A 392 -17.20 9.59 -10.38
CA TYR A 392 -17.96 9.18 -9.20
C TYR A 392 -19.09 10.20 -9.06
N PHE A 393 -20.29 9.79 -9.45
CA PHE A 393 -21.50 10.58 -9.34
C PHE A 393 -21.75 10.77 -7.84
N LEU A 394 -21.21 11.85 -7.28
CA LEU A 394 -21.21 12.22 -5.85
C LEU A 394 -22.62 12.54 -5.30
N ILE A 395 -23.68 12.05 -5.96
CA ILE A 395 -25.09 12.32 -5.61
C ILE A 395 -25.73 11.13 -4.86
N SER A 396 -25.14 9.93 -4.81
CA SER A 396 -25.81 8.78 -4.13
C SER A 396 -25.60 8.72 -2.60
N ALA A 397 -24.90 9.66 -1.98
CA ALA A 397 -24.78 9.76 -0.53
C ALA A 397 -25.77 10.82 0.00
N GLY A 398 -27.05 10.45 0.09
CA GLY A 398 -28.07 11.35 0.61
C GLY A 398 -29.50 10.88 0.40
N PHE A 399 -29.84 9.68 0.88
CA PHE A 399 -31.12 9.43 1.56
C PHE A 399 -30.89 8.52 2.76
#